data_AF-A0A1I5Z6R1-F1
#
_entry.id   AF-A0A1I5Z6R1-F1
#
_cell.length_a   1.000
_cell.length_b   1.000
_cell.length_c   1.000
_cell.angle_alpha   90.00
_cell.angle_beta   90.00
_cell.angle_gamma   90.00
#
_symmetry.space_group_name_H-M   'P 1'
#
loop_
_entity.id
_entity.type
_entity.pdbx_description
1 polymer ?
#
loop_
_entity_poly.entity_id
_entity_poly.type
_entity_poly.pdbx_seq_one_letter_code
_entity_poly.pdbx_strand_id
1 'polypeptide(L)'
;MPTSRAGQRARSRSAAGLPAVTAKKVIDAAVKLTVERGLENWTLRQLAAAIGAYPAVVYYHVGDRDAVVCAVLDRVVGQLRLPDEKLEWQEWFVELLTGLREVLRKHPGTARRMASFGPSVAAATPTLDRGVRMLLDAGFGDESALAYTMLTTTACQYVALEDDRDCGLGLRLDNTEEYASYHDRADLPGMAAHGRAMRELLADPAAAAGHHPRLFDLAIRSCLDGLTCRLARSRG
;
A
#
# COMPACT_ATOMS: atom_id res chain seq x y z
N MET A 1 26.28 -24.80 -58.25
CA MET A 1 26.43 -23.55 -57.47
C MET A 1 26.13 -22.40 -58.43
N PRO A 2 25.35 -21.37 -58.05
CA PRO A 2 25.26 -20.82 -56.69
C PRO A 2 23.91 -21.05 -55.99
N THR A 3 24.05 -21.05 -54.68
CA THR A 3 23.06 -21.23 -53.61
C THR A 3 22.17 -20.00 -53.41
N SER A 4 20.90 -20.22 -53.06
CA SER A 4 20.18 -19.26 -52.22
C SER A 4 19.36 -20.00 -51.17
N ARG A 5 19.83 -19.87 -49.93
CA ARG A 5 19.30 -20.44 -48.70
C ARG A 5 18.58 -19.31 -48.00
N ALA A 6 17.24 -19.29 -48.03
CA ALA A 6 16.47 -18.26 -47.37
C ALA A 6 15.31 -18.86 -46.58
N GLY A 7 15.33 -18.65 -45.26
CA GLY A 7 14.09 -18.41 -44.53
C GLY A 7 13.54 -19.49 -43.59
N GLN A 8 14.35 -20.40 -43.04
CA GLN A 8 13.97 -21.10 -41.81
C GLN A 8 14.03 -20.12 -40.62
N ARG A 9 12.92 -19.45 -40.28
CA ARG A 9 12.74 -18.83 -38.96
C ARG A 9 11.26 -18.59 -38.60
N ALA A 10 10.45 -19.64 -38.68
CA ALA A 10 9.08 -19.63 -38.18
C ALA A 10 8.68 -20.92 -37.42
N ARG A 11 9.65 -21.69 -36.90
CA ARG A 11 9.41 -23.03 -36.35
C ARG A 11 9.77 -23.28 -34.87
N SER A 12 10.07 -22.28 -34.04
CA SER A 12 10.67 -22.56 -32.72
C SER A 12 9.93 -22.10 -31.46
N ARG A 13 8.62 -21.80 -31.48
CA ARG A 13 7.91 -21.49 -30.21
C ARG A 13 6.71 -22.37 -29.88
N SER A 14 6.06 -22.99 -30.87
CA SER A 14 5.03 -24.01 -30.58
C SER A 14 5.62 -25.36 -30.19
N ALA A 15 6.90 -25.61 -30.49
CA ALA A 15 7.57 -26.89 -30.21
C ALA A 15 7.99 -27.10 -28.74
N ALA A 16 7.90 -26.09 -27.88
CA ALA A 16 8.36 -26.16 -26.49
C ALA A 16 7.24 -26.34 -25.45
N GLY A 17 5.96 -26.40 -25.87
CA GLY A 17 4.82 -26.58 -24.95
C GLY A 17 4.63 -25.47 -23.90
N LEU A 18 5.40 -24.39 -23.95
CA LEU A 18 5.32 -23.29 -22.99
C LEU A 18 4.10 -22.40 -23.31
N PRO A 19 3.21 -22.13 -22.34
CA PRO A 19 2.07 -21.26 -22.56
C PRO A 19 2.50 -19.89 -23.05
N ALA A 20 1.82 -19.35 -24.06
CA ALA A 20 2.06 -18.01 -24.58
C ALA A 20 2.05 -16.99 -23.43
N VAL A 21 3.03 -16.09 -23.43
CA VAL A 21 3.05 -14.98 -22.46
C VAL A 21 1.90 -14.04 -22.81
N THR A 22 1.13 -13.65 -21.79
CA THR A 22 0.02 -12.69 -21.90
C THR A 22 0.26 -11.56 -20.92
N ALA A 23 -0.35 -10.39 -21.17
CA ALA A 23 -0.33 -9.27 -20.22
C ALA A 23 -0.77 -9.71 -18.81
N LYS A 24 -1.84 -10.53 -18.72
CA LYS A 24 -2.30 -11.11 -17.46
C LYS A 24 -1.19 -11.92 -16.75
N LYS A 25 -0.48 -12.79 -17.46
CA LYS A 25 0.62 -13.59 -16.88
C LYS A 25 1.77 -12.72 -16.37
N VAL A 26 2.09 -11.65 -17.10
CA VAL A 26 3.10 -10.65 -16.69
C VAL A 26 2.67 -9.96 -15.40
N ILE A 27 1.44 -9.45 -15.35
CA ILE A 27 0.89 -8.75 -14.17
C ILE A 27 0.80 -9.70 -12.97
N ASP A 28 0.32 -10.94 -13.16
CA ASP A 28 0.26 -11.95 -12.10
C ASP A 28 1.65 -12.22 -11.49
N ALA A 29 2.69 -12.30 -12.32
CA ALA A 29 4.06 -12.47 -11.85
C ALA A 29 4.60 -11.22 -11.13
N ALA A 30 4.27 -10.03 -11.61
CA ALA A 30 4.65 -8.77 -10.97
C ALA A 30 3.99 -8.60 -9.60
N VAL A 31 2.71 -8.98 -9.46
CA VAL A 31 2.01 -9.02 -8.17
C VAL A 31 2.71 -9.99 -7.21
N LYS A 32 3.07 -11.19 -7.66
CA LYS A 32 3.82 -12.16 -6.82
C LYS A 32 5.18 -11.62 -6.37
N LEU A 33 5.96 -11.05 -7.28
CA LEU A 33 7.24 -10.42 -6.93
C LEU A 33 7.06 -9.25 -5.95
N THR A 34 5.95 -8.52 -6.06
CA THR A 34 5.61 -7.43 -5.13
C THR A 34 5.32 -7.96 -3.72
N VAL A 35 4.61 -9.09 -3.59
CA VAL A 35 4.41 -9.75 -2.29
C VAL A 35 5.76 -10.20 -1.69
N GLU A 36 6.63 -10.78 -2.50
CA GLU A 36 7.90 -11.35 -2.03
C GLU A 36 8.97 -10.31 -1.69
N ARG A 37 9.02 -9.21 -2.44
CA ARG A 37 10.15 -8.27 -2.39
C ARG A 37 9.73 -6.84 -2.07
N GLY A 38 8.45 -6.51 -2.21
CA GLY A 38 7.97 -5.13 -2.23
C GLY A 38 8.03 -4.51 -3.62
N LEU A 39 7.09 -3.59 -3.89
CA LEU A 39 6.82 -3.01 -5.20
C LEU A 39 8.03 -2.31 -5.82
N GLU A 40 8.89 -1.72 -5.00
CA GLU A 40 10.05 -0.92 -5.45
C GLU A 40 11.34 -1.75 -5.60
N ASN A 41 11.35 -3.01 -5.14
CA ASN A 41 12.58 -3.78 -4.95
C ASN A 41 12.82 -4.88 -6.01
N TRP A 42 12.06 -4.86 -7.10
CA TRP A 42 12.27 -5.76 -8.25
C TRP A 42 12.42 -4.99 -9.56
N THR A 43 13.06 -5.63 -10.55
CA THR A 43 13.35 -5.05 -11.87
C THR A 43 12.60 -5.78 -12.97
N LEU A 44 12.44 -5.14 -14.15
CA LEU A 44 11.85 -5.80 -15.33
C LEU A 44 12.62 -7.06 -15.77
N ARG A 45 13.94 -7.11 -15.51
CA ARG A 45 14.76 -8.30 -15.77
C ARG A 45 14.38 -9.45 -14.86
N GLN A 46 14.20 -9.20 -13.56
CA GLN A 46 13.74 -10.21 -12.61
C GLN A 46 12.31 -10.67 -12.92
N LEU A 47 11.42 -9.75 -13.31
CA LEU A 47 10.07 -10.07 -13.76
C LEU A 47 10.08 -10.97 -14.99
N ALA A 48 10.87 -10.62 -16.02
CA ALA A 48 10.99 -11.42 -17.23
C ALA A 48 11.53 -12.83 -16.93
N ALA A 49 12.56 -12.92 -16.08
CA ALA A 49 13.10 -14.19 -15.62
C ALA A 49 12.06 -15.05 -14.89
N ALA A 50 11.23 -14.45 -14.02
CA ALA A 50 10.18 -15.14 -13.27
C ALA A 50 9.11 -15.80 -14.17
N ILE A 51 8.90 -15.28 -15.39
CA ILE A 51 7.97 -15.84 -16.38
C ILE A 51 8.66 -16.64 -17.50
N GLY A 52 9.98 -16.84 -17.42
CA GLY A 52 10.77 -17.54 -18.43
C GLY A 52 10.83 -16.79 -19.77
N ALA A 53 10.83 -15.46 -19.76
CA ALA A 53 10.82 -14.62 -20.95
C ALA A 53 11.97 -13.61 -20.97
N TYR A 54 12.16 -12.95 -22.12
CA TYR A 54 13.07 -11.81 -22.24
C TYR A 54 12.35 -10.50 -21.87
N PRO A 55 13.07 -9.48 -21.35
CA PRO A 55 12.47 -8.18 -21.00
C PRO A 55 11.64 -7.55 -22.12
N ALA A 56 12.06 -7.71 -23.39
CA ALA A 56 11.32 -7.23 -24.56
C ALA A 56 9.88 -7.77 -24.64
N VAL A 57 9.62 -8.97 -24.10
CA VAL A 57 8.28 -9.56 -24.05
C VAL A 57 7.39 -8.82 -23.04
N VAL A 58 7.96 -8.42 -21.89
CA VAL A 58 7.25 -7.61 -20.89
C VAL A 58 6.89 -6.24 -21.48
N TYR A 59 7.87 -5.59 -22.12
CA TYR A 59 7.65 -4.31 -22.82
C TYR A 59 6.56 -4.39 -23.88
N TYR A 60 6.53 -5.47 -24.66
CA TYR A 60 5.51 -5.66 -25.69
C TYR A 60 4.09 -5.80 -25.13
N HIS A 61 3.92 -6.47 -23.98
CA HIS A 61 2.59 -6.78 -23.45
C HIS A 61 2.03 -5.74 -22.49
N VAL A 62 2.89 -5.06 -21.72
CA VAL A 62 2.45 -4.16 -20.64
C VAL A 62 3.13 -2.79 -20.73
N GLY A 63 4.36 -2.74 -21.25
CA GLY A 63 5.12 -1.50 -21.38
C GLY A 63 6.30 -1.44 -20.41
N ASP A 64 6.68 -0.24 -20.02
CA ASP A 64 7.81 0.00 -19.13
C ASP A 64 7.51 -0.37 -17.66
N ARG A 65 8.47 -0.06 -16.79
CA ARG A 65 8.37 -0.38 -15.36
C ARG A 65 7.19 0.32 -14.72
N ASP A 66 6.94 1.58 -15.05
CA ASP A 66 5.84 2.35 -14.48
C ASP A 66 4.49 1.81 -14.97
N ALA A 67 4.36 1.42 -16.24
CA ALA A 67 3.16 0.77 -16.75
C ALA A 67 2.85 -0.54 -16.01
N VAL A 68 3.88 -1.35 -15.72
CA VAL A 68 3.73 -2.56 -14.89
C VAL A 68 3.35 -2.20 -13.45
N VAL A 69 3.93 -1.16 -12.86
CA VAL A 69 3.56 -0.67 -11.51
C VAL A 69 2.08 -0.28 -11.46
N CYS A 70 1.63 0.53 -12.41
CA CYS A 70 0.24 0.96 -12.49
C CYS A 70 -0.69 -0.24 -12.64
N ALA A 71 -0.32 -1.24 -13.44
CA ALA A 71 -1.12 -2.47 -13.58
C ALA A 71 -1.15 -3.31 -12.29
N VAL A 72 -0.06 -3.34 -11.51
CA VAL A 72 -0.04 -3.97 -10.18
C VAL A 72 -0.95 -3.20 -9.22
N LEU A 73 -0.83 -1.87 -9.16
CA LEU A 73 -1.67 -1.03 -8.30
C LEU A 73 -3.15 -1.17 -8.65
N ASP A 74 -3.51 -1.15 -9.93
CA ASP A 74 -4.89 -1.31 -10.39
C ASP A 74 -5.49 -2.62 -9.89
N ARG A 75 -4.72 -3.71 -9.99
CA ARG A 75 -5.13 -5.02 -9.48
C ARG A 75 -5.19 -5.11 -7.96
N VAL A 76 -4.29 -4.43 -7.25
CA VAL A 76 -4.28 -4.41 -5.79
C VAL A 76 -5.47 -3.61 -5.28
N VAL A 77 -5.65 -2.38 -5.75
CA VAL A 77 -6.77 -1.51 -5.37
C VAL A 77 -8.11 -2.13 -5.76
N GLY A 78 -8.19 -2.85 -6.88
CA GLY A 78 -9.40 -3.57 -7.30
C GLY A 78 -9.83 -4.71 -6.37
N GLN A 79 -9.02 -5.09 -5.37
CA GLN A 79 -9.41 -6.04 -4.32
C GLN A 79 -10.17 -5.37 -3.16
N LEU A 80 -10.10 -4.04 -3.07
CA LEU A 80 -10.78 -3.28 -2.03
C LEU A 80 -12.29 -3.40 -2.19
N ARG A 81 -12.96 -3.79 -1.11
CA ARG A 81 -14.41 -3.83 -1.04
C ARG A 81 -14.91 -2.49 -0.49
N LEU A 82 -15.89 -1.91 -1.16
CA LEU A 82 -16.54 -0.70 -0.67
C LEU A 82 -17.45 -1.04 0.51
N PRO A 83 -17.42 -0.25 1.61
CA PRO A 83 -18.36 -0.40 2.72
C PRO A 83 -19.81 -0.07 2.32
N ASP A 84 -20.77 -0.50 3.15
CA ASP A 84 -22.20 -0.22 2.94
C ASP A 84 -22.48 1.30 3.02
N GLU A 85 -23.21 1.82 2.04
CA GLU A 85 -23.60 3.24 1.94
C GLU A 85 -24.54 3.70 3.04
N LYS A 86 -25.18 2.77 3.74
CA LYS A 86 -26.08 3.08 4.85
C LYS A 86 -25.36 3.46 6.14
N LEU A 87 -24.05 3.26 6.19
CA LEU A 87 -23.24 3.65 7.34
C LEU A 87 -23.14 5.17 7.43
N GLU A 88 -23.05 5.67 8.66
CA GLU A 88 -22.64 7.06 8.87
C GLU A 88 -21.23 7.27 8.32
N TRP A 89 -20.94 8.48 7.84
CA TRP A 89 -19.69 8.73 7.11
C TRP A 89 -18.44 8.36 7.92
N GLN A 90 -18.44 8.55 9.25
CA GLN A 90 -17.32 8.16 10.11
C GLN A 90 -17.09 6.64 10.08
N GLU A 91 -18.15 5.86 10.29
CA GLU A 91 -18.09 4.40 10.29
C GLU A 91 -17.69 3.87 8.91
N TRP A 92 -18.24 4.49 7.86
CA TRP A 92 -17.87 4.19 6.48
C TRP A 92 -16.37 4.36 6.23
N PHE A 93 -15.76 5.46 6.68
CA PHE A 93 -14.31 5.67 6.52
C PHE A 93 -13.48 4.76 7.40
N VAL A 94 -13.94 4.39 8.61
CA VAL A 94 -13.25 3.38 9.42
C VAL A 94 -13.18 2.06 8.66
N GLU A 95 -14.32 1.56 8.17
CA GLU A 95 -14.35 0.31 7.40
C GLU A 95 -13.50 0.38 6.12
N LEU A 96 -13.61 1.48 5.37
CA LEU A 96 -12.85 1.67 4.14
C LEU A 96 -11.35 1.62 4.41
N LEU A 97 -10.86 2.39 5.38
CA LEU A 97 -9.43 2.57 5.61
C LEU A 97 -8.82 1.33 6.28
N THR A 98 -9.58 0.62 7.12
CA THR A 98 -9.17 -0.70 7.63
C THR A 98 -9.05 -1.71 6.48
N GLY A 99 -10.05 -1.79 5.58
CA GLY A 99 -9.99 -2.66 4.41
C GLY A 99 -8.85 -2.28 3.45
N LEU A 100 -8.60 -0.99 3.26
CA LEU A 100 -7.48 -0.48 2.48
C LEU A 100 -6.15 -0.94 3.08
N ARG A 101 -5.96 -0.81 4.39
CA ARG A 101 -4.77 -1.29 5.09
C ARG A 101 -4.58 -2.80 4.89
N GLU A 102 -5.63 -3.61 5.05
CA GLU A 102 -5.54 -5.06 4.87
C GLU A 102 -5.10 -5.47 3.46
N VAL A 103 -5.58 -4.76 2.44
CA VAL A 103 -5.21 -5.00 1.05
C VAL A 103 -3.76 -4.58 0.80
N LEU A 104 -3.39 -3.36 1.18
CA LEU A 104 -2.06 -2.81 0.87
C LEU A 104 -0.94 -3.52 1.64
N ARG A 105 -1.18 -3.96 2.89
CA ARG A 105 -0.18 -4.71 3.67
C ARG A 105 0.19 -6.07 3.09
N LYS A 106 -0.68 -6.65 2.25
CA LYS A 106 -0.35 -7.88 1.50
C LYS A 106 0.58 -7.63 0.32
N HIS A 107 0.78 -6.36 -0.06
CA HIS A 107 1.54 -5.95 -1.23
C HIS A 107 2.48 -4.77 -0.88
N PRO A 108 3.60 -5.03 -0.17
CA PRO A 108 4.45 -3.99 0.38
C PRO A 108 4.93 -2.96 -0.65
N GLY A 109 5.00 -1.69 -0.26
CA GLY A 109 5.42 -0.57 -1.12
C GLY A 109 4.31 0.02 -1.99
N THR A 110 3.17 -0.65 -2.15
CA THR A 110 2.00 -0.09 -2.85
C THR A 110 1.44 1.14 -2.11
N ALA A 111 1.38 1.09 -0.77
CA ALA A 111 0.93 2.21 0.04
C ALA A 111 1.83 3.45 -0.10
N ARG A 112 3.14 3.26 -0.13
CA ARG A 112 4.10 4.35 -0.36
C ARG A 112 3.88 5.01 -1.72
N ARG A 113 3.69 4.20 -2.76
CA ARG A 113 3.39 4.69 -4.12
C ARG A 113 2.08 5.48 -4.15
N MET A 114 1.03 4.99 -3.48
CA MET A 114 -0.26 5.69 -3.37
C MET A 114 -0.13 7.01 -2.58
N ALA A 115 0.62 7.05 -1.49
CA ALA A 115 0.83 8.27 -0.71
C ALA A 115 1.59 9.36 -1.50
N SER A 116 2.54 8.97 -2.35
CA SER A 116 3.36 9.92 -3.12
C SER A 116 2.72 10.42 -4.41
N PHE A 117 1.92 9.59 -5.09
CA PHE A 117 1.40 9.90 -6.43
C PHE A 117 -0.13 9.89 -6.52
N GLY A 118 -0.82 9.57 -5.41
CA GLY A 118 -2.27 9.42 -5.37
C GLY A 118 -2.77 8.15 -6.07
N PRO A 119 -4.09 7.92 -6.05
CA PRO A 119 -4.73 6.81 -6.75
C PRO A 119 -4.82 7.10 -8.26
N SER A 120 -3.74 6.88 -9.01
CA SER A 120 -3.68 7.12 -10.46
C SER A 120 -4.18 5.95 -11.33
N VAL A 121 -4.96 5.03 -10.74
CA VAL A 121 -5.43 3.79 -11.39
C VAL A 121 -6.95 3.74 -11.47
N ALA A 122 -7.48 3.15 -12.54
CA ALA A 122 -8.92 3.12 -12.82
C ALA A 122 -9.72 2.39 -11.72
N ALA A 123 -9.15 1.35 -11.13
CA ALA A 123 -9.76 0.63 -10.02
C ALA A 123 -10.04 1.49 -8.78
N ALA A 124 -9.38 2.65 -8.64
CA ALA A 124 -9.62 3.55 -7.51
C ALA A 124 -10.80 4.50 -7.71
N THR A 125 -11.29 4.68 -8.95
CA THR A 125 -12.36 5.63 -9.28
C THR A 125 -13.63 5.41 -8.45
N PRO A 126 -14.16 4.17 -8.29
CA PRO A 126 -15.37 3.95 -7.48
C PRO A 126 -15.19 4.33 -6.01
N THR A 127 -14.00 4.07 -5.46
CA THR A 127 -13.67 4.42 -4.07
C THR A 127 -13.58 5.91 -3.86
N LEU A 128 -12.94 6.62 -4.79
CA LEU A 128 -12.82 8.07 -4.73
C LEU A 128 -14.18 8.74 -4.86
N ASP A 129 -14.95 8.37 -5.89
CA ASP A 129 -16.29 8.91 -6.11
C ASP A 129 -17.18 8.70 -4.87
N ARG A 130 -17.21 7.47 -4.35
CA ARG A 130 -17.99 7.15 -3.16
C ARG A 130 -17.53 7.91 -1.92
N GLY A 131 -16.23 7.94 -1.64
CA GLY A 131 -15.71 8.57 -0.43
C GLY A 131 -15.93 10.08 -0.42
N VAL A 132 -15.74 10.73 -1.57
CA VAL A 132 -16.06 12.16 -1.71
C VAL A 132 -17.55 12.41 -1.56
N ARG A 133 -18.41 11.54 -2.13
CA ARG A 133 -19.86 11.64 -1.97
C ARG A 133 -20.32 11.50 -0.52
N MET A 134 -19.77 10.56 0.26
CA MET A 134 -20.09 10.43 1.69
C MET A 134 -19.81 11.73 2.46
N LEU A 135 -18.71 12.43 2.13
CA LEU A 135 -18.36 13.70 2.75
C LEU A 135 -19.25 14.86 2.25
N LEU A 136 -19.63 14.86 0.97
CA LEU A 136 -20.59 15.84 0.44
C LEU A 136 -21.95 15.70 1.14
N ASP A 137 -22.46 14.47 1.26
CA ASP A 137 -23.74 14.17 1.92
C ASP A 137 -23.69 14.50 3.42
N ALA A 138 -22.53 14.33 4.06
CA ALA A 138 -22.26 14.78 5.42
C ALA A 138 -22.13 16.32 5.54
N GLY A 139 -22.11 17.08 4.44
CA GLY A 139 -22.13 18.55 4.45
C GLY A 139 -20.77 19.22 4.54
N PHE A 140 -19.67 18.55 4.14
CA PHE A 140 -18.35 19.16 4.07
C PHE A 140 -18.18 20.15 2.91
N GLY A 141 -19.09 20.14 1.92
CA GLY A 141 -19.05 21.07 0.79
C GLY A 141 -17.72 21.04 0.04
N ASP A 142 -17.12 22.20 -0.19
CA ASP A 142 -15.85 22.35 -0.93
C ASP A 142 -14.66 21.63 -0.25
N GLU A 143 -14.74 21.37 1.07
CA GLU A 143 -13.68 20.67 1.79
C GLU A 143 -13.69 19.14 1.58
N SER A 144 -14.74 18.59 0.96
CA SER A 144 -14.94 17.13 0.81
C SER A 144 -13.77 16.43 0.13
N ALA A 145 -13.23 17.00 -0.95
CA ALA A 145 -12.10 16.44 -1.68
C ALA A 145 -10.79 16.47 -0.87
N LEU A 146 -10.56 17.55 -0.11
CA LEU A 146 -9.39 17.70 0.75
C LEU A 146 -9.47 16.75 1.96
N ALA A 147 -10.65 16.62 2.57
CA ALA A 147 -10.87 15.67 3.67
C ALA A 147 -10.67 14.22 3.21
N TYR A 148 -11.19 13.84 2.04
CA TYR A 148 -10.93 12.52 1.45
C TYR A 148 -9.44 12.27 1.21
N THR A 149 -8.75 13.25 0.61
CA THR A 149 -7.31 13.16 0.32
C THR A 149 -6.51 13.04 1.62
N MET A 150 -6.85 13.82 2.64
CA MET A 150 -6.20 13.75 3.95
C MET A 150 -6.35 12.35 4.55
N LEU A 151 -7.58 11.83 4.64
CA LEU A 151 -7.86 10.51 5.24
C LEU A 151 -7.12 9.38 4.51
N THR A 152 -7.19 9.36 3.18
CA THR A 152 -6.57 8.30 2.37
C THR A 152 -5.05 8.39 2.34
N THR A 153 -4.48 9.60 2.23
CA THR A 153 -3.02 9.80 2.30
C THR A 153 -2.48 9.46 3.68
N THR A 154 -3.15 9.88 4.76
CA THR A 154 -2.74 9.51 6.13
C THR A 154 -2.75 7.99 6.31
N ALA A 155 -3.81 7.30 5.88
CA ALA A 155 -3.86 5.84 5.93
C ALA A 155 -2.68 5.21 5.18
N CYS A 156 -2.43 5.64 3.94
CA CYS A 156 -1.33 5.14 3.12
C CYS A 156 0.04 5.39 3.76
N GLN A 157 0.25 6.55 4.40
CA GLN A 157 1.50 6.88 5.09
C GLN A 157 1.77 5.93 6.27
N TYR A 158 0.75 5.62 7.09
CA TYR A 158 0.93 4.66 8.19
C TYR A 158 1.19 3.24 7.70
N VAL A 159 0.53 2.82 6.62
CA VAL A 159 0.81 1.51 6.00
C VAL A 159 2.22 1.46 5.42
N ALA A 160 2.65 2.50 4.71
CA ALA A 160 4.01 2.59 4.16
C ALA A 160 5.07 2.57 5.26
N LEU A 161 4.82 3.26 6.38
CA LEU A 161 5.68 3.25 7.55
C LEU A 161 5.77 1.85 8.16
N GLU A 162 4.67 1.10 8.19
CA GLU A 162 4.65 -0.29 8.65
C GLU A 162 5.46 -1.21 7.73
N ASP A 163 5.31 -1.07 6.40
CA ASP A 163 6.12 -1.80 5.40
C ASP A 163 7.63 -1.53 5.56
N ASP A 164 8.02 -0.27 5.72
CA ASP A 164 9.42 0.14 5.89
C ASP A 164 10.00 -0.39 7.21
N ARG A 165 9.17 -0.46 8.27
CA ARG A 165 9.57 -0.98 9.59
C ARG A 165 9.76 -2.49 9.62
N ASP A 166 8.97 -3.25 8.86
CA ASP A 166 9.21 -4.69 8.71
C ASP A 166 10.57 -4.97 8.05
N CYS A 167 10.96 -4.14 7.07
CA CYS A 167 12.27 -4.22 6.42
C CYS A 167 13.44 -3.80 7.33
N GLY A 168 13.20 -2.92 8.30
CA GLY A 168 14.21 -2.29 9.17
C GLY A 168 14.25 -2.80 10.62
N LEU A 169 13.69 -3.99 10.90
CA LEU A 169 13.41 -4.47 12.26
C LEU A 169 14.63 -4.46 13.22
N GLY A 170 15.83 -4.79 12.72
CA GLY A 170 17.06 -4.85 13.53
C GLY A 170 17.47 -3.50 14.12
N LEU A 171 17.59 -2.47 13.28
CA LEU A 171 17.94 -1.10 13.72
C LEU A 171 16.91 -0.52 14.70
N ARG A 172 15.65 -0.96 14.61
CA ARG A 172 14.58 -0.52 15.50
C ARG A 172 14.72 -1.12 16.89
N LEU A 173 15.06 -2.41 17.00
CA LEU A 173 15.24 -3.06 18.30
C LEU A 173 16.32 -2.34 19.10
N ASP A 174 17.44 -2.01 18.45
CA ASP A 174 18.55 -1.25 19.07
C ASP A 174 18.07 0.11 19.63
N ASN A 175 17.35 0.91 18.84
CA ASN A 175 16.80 2.20 19.31
C ASN A 175 15.75 2.01 20.43
N THR A 176 14.93 0.95 20.33
CA THR A 176 13.88 0.68 21.32
C THR A 176 14.49 0.31 22.67
N GLU A 177 15.57 -0.48 22.68
CA GLU A 177 16.34 -0.84 23.89
C GLU A 177 16.97 0.39 24.54
N GLU A 178 17.58 1.27 23.74
CA GLU A 178 18.13 2.53 24.23
C GLU A 178 17.06 3.38 24.93
N TYR A 179 15.91 3.58 24.29
CA TYR A 179 14.83 4.35 24.90
C TYR A 179 14.21 3.68 26.13
N ALA A 180 14.09 2.35 26.12
CA ALA A 180 13.60 1.61 27.28
C ALA A 180 14.49 1.79 28.51
N SER A 181 15.80 2.03 28.35
CA SER A 181 16.71 2.28 29.47
C SER A 181 16.36 3.51 30.30
N TYR A 182 15.60 4.47 29.75
CA TYR A 182 15.21 5.69 30.44
C TYR A 182 14.02 5.52 31.41
N HIS A 183 13.37 4.36 31.50
CA HIS A 183 12.07 4.16 32.17
C HIS A 183 11.97 4.64 33.64
N ASP A 184 13.09 4.67 34.36
CA ASP A 184 13.19 5.08 35.78
C ASP A 184 13.90 6.43 35.99
N ARG A 185 14.18 7.19 34.91
CA ARG A 185 14.89 8.47 34.99
C ARG A 185 14.01 9.58 35.58
N ALA A 186 14.15 9.82 36.88
CA ALA A 186 13.42 10.86 37.60
C ALA A 186 13.72 12.29 37.11
N ASP A 187 14.93 12.52 36.61
CA ASP A 187 15.37 13.81 36.05
C ASP A 187 14.85 14.07 34.63
N LEU A 188 14.32 13.04 33.96
CA LEU A 188 13.78 13.13 32.59
C LEU A 188 12.38 12.48 32.53
N PRO A 189 11.34 13.08 33.14
CA PRO A 189 10.04 12.45 33.29
C PRO A 189 9.35 12.08 31.97
N GLY A 190 9.56 12.86 30.90
CA GLY A 190 9.06 12.54 29.56
C GLY A 190 9.75 11.32 28.94
N MET A 191 11.07 11.21 29.08
CA MET A 191 11.83 10.04 28.64
C MET A 191 11.53 8.82 29.49
N ALA A 192 11.25 8.99 30.78
CA ALA A 192 10.81 7.90 31.65
C ALA A 192 9.44 7.36 31.23
N ALA A 193 8.48 8.23 30.90
CA ALA A 193 7.20 7.81 30.36
C ALA A 193 7.34 7.08 29.02
N HIS A 194 8.15 7.61 28.11
CA HIS A 194 8.43 6.97 26.82
C HIS A 194 9.15 5.62 26.98
N GLY A 195 10.16 5.57 27.86
CA GLY A 195 10.92 4.38 28.16
C GLY A 195 10.08 3.26 28.76
N ARG A 196 9.09 3.58 29.61
CA ARG A 196 8.11 2.59 30.09
C ARG A 196 7.30 1.98 28.95
N ALA A 197 6.81 2.82 28.02
CA ALA A 197 6.08 2.34 26.84
C ALA A 197 6.97 1.48 25.92
N MET A 198 8.23 1.87 25.71
CA MET A 198 9.19 1.08 24.91
C MET A 198 9.56 -0.24 25.59
N ARG A 199 9.69 -0.24 26.92
CA ARG A 199 9.94 -1.45 27.71
C ARG A 199 8.79 -2.45 27.63
N GLU A 200 7.55 -1.99 27.65
CA GLU A 200 6.37 -2.84 27.44
C GLU A 200 6.39 -3.48 26.04
N LEU A 201 6.71 -2.71 25.00
CA LEU A 201 6.84 -3.21 23.63
C LEU A 201 7.97 -4.25 23.47
N LEU A 202 9.08 -4.13 24.21
CA LEU A 202 10.16 -5.12 24.19
C LEU A 202 9.80 -6.40 24.96
N ALA A 203 9.08 -6.25 26.07
CA ALA A 203 8.78 -7.35 26.98
C ALA A 203 7.64 -8.25 26.48
N ASP A 204 6.67 -7.70 25.73
CA ASP A 204 5.50 -8.44 25.24
C ASP A 204 5.44 -8.49 23.70
N PRO A 205 5.69 -9.66 23.10
CA PRO A 205 5.54 -9.87 21.65
C PRO A 205 4.14 -9.53 21.11
N ALA A 206 3.07 -9.70 21.92
CA ALA A 206 1.72 -9.34 21.52
C ALA A 206 1.52 -7.82 21.47
N ALA A 207 2.06 -7.08 22.45
CA ALA A 207 2.11 -5.62 22.43
C ALA A 207 2.91 -5.11 21.21
N ALA A 208 4.06 -5.72 20.92
CA ALA A 208 4.88 -5.38 19.75
C ALA A 208 4.12 -5.59 18.43
N ALA A 209 3.48 -6.75 18.26
CA ALA A 209 2.70 -7.07 17.07
C ALA A 209 1.46 -6.15 16.92
N GLY A 210 0.82 -5.78 18.02
CA GLY A 210 -0.35 -4.91 18.04
C GLY A 210 -0.05 -3.41 17.91
N HIS A 211 1.21 -2.98 18.03
CA HIS A 211 1.57 -1.57 18.08
C HIS A 211 1.20 -0.80 16.80
N HIS A 212 1.55 -1.34 15.63
CA HIS A 212 1.29 -0.67 14.35
C HIS A 212 -0.21 -0.58 13.99
N PRO A 213 -1.00 -1.66 14.12
CA PRO A 213 -2.45 -1.57 14.01
C PRO A 213 -3.05 -0.52 14.95
N ARG A 214 -2.64 -0.49 16.23
CA ARG A 214 -3.14 0.49 17.20
C ARG A 214 -2.79 1.93 16.82
N LEU A 215 -1.56 2.16 16.33
CA LEU A 215 -1.13 3.48 15.91
C LEU A 215 -1.89 3.95 14.66
N PHE A 216 -2.13 3.05 13.70
CA PHE A 216 -2.97 3.31 12.54
C PHE A 216 -4.39 3.69 12.98
N ASP A 217 -5.03 2.87 13.82
CA ASP A 217 -6.40 3.12 14.30
C ASP A 217 -6.51 4.45 15.05
N LEU A 218 -5.53 4.76 15.92
CA LEU A 218 -5.49 6.01 16.65
C LEU A 218 -5.38 7.22 15.71
N ALA A 219 -4.55 7.13 14.68
CA ALA A 219 -4.38 8.20 13.71
C ALA A 219 -5.66 8.43 12.89
N ILE A 220 -6.28 7.35 12.39
CA ILE A 220 -7.52 7.46 11.61
C ILE A 220 -8.64 8.05 12.46
N ARG A 221 -8.84 7.55 13.69
CA ARG A 221 -9.86 8.08 14.60
C ARG A 221 -9.62 9.55 14.93
N SER A 222 -8.37 9.94 15.20
CA SER A 222 -8.01 11.33 15.46
C SER A 222 -8.32 12.25 14.28
N CYS A 223 -8.09 11.79 13.03
CA CYS A 223 -8.47 12.54 11.84
C CYS A 223 -9.99 12.68 11.71
N LEU A 224 -10.75 11.61 11.95
CA LEU A 224 -12.22 11.62 11.88
C LEU A 224 -12.84 12.50 12.96
N ASP A 225 -12.31 12.45 14.20
CA ASP A 225 -12.75 13.30 15.31
C ASP A 225 -12.47 14.78 14.99
N GLY A 226 -11.30 15.07 14.41
CA GLY A 226 -10.93 16.41 13.95
C GLY A 226 -11.87 16.94 12.86
N LEU A 227 -12.19 16.12 11.86
CA LEU A 227 -13.15 16.46 10.81
C LEU A 227 -14.57 16.65 11.37
N THR A 228 -14.99 15.82 12.31
CA THR A 228 -16.29 15.93 12.99
C THR A 228 -16.39 17.27 13.74
N CYS A 229 -15.36 17.63 14.50
CA CYS A 229 -15.29 18.92 15.18
C CYS A 229 -15.33 20.10 14.21
N ARG A 230 -14.64 19.99 13.07
CA ARG A 230 -14.60 21.02 12.04
C ARG A 230 -15.96 21.22 11.37
N LEU A 231 -16.65 20.13 11.04
CA LEU A 231 -18.01 20.14 10.49
C LEU A 231 -19.02 20.74 11.47
N ALA A 232 -18.89 20.45 12.77
CA ALA A 232 -19.76 21.04 13.77
C ALA A 232 -19.61 22.57 13.86
N ARG A 233 -18.37 23.08 13.68
CA ARG A 233 -18.08 24.52 13.71
C ARG A 233 -18.51 25.26 12.44
N SER A 234 -18.60 24.60 11.29
CA SER A 234 -19.08 25.24 10.06
C SER A 234 -20.61 25.36 10.02
N ARG A 235 -21.31 24.62 10.88
CA ARG A 235 -22.77 24.60 10.99
C ARG A 235 -23.34 25.49 12.11
N GLY A 236 -22.52 25.93 13.05
CA GLY A 236 -22.89 26.81 14.16
C GLY A 236 -22.47 28.25 13.91
#